data_AF-A0A1A0NTP1-F1
#
_entry.id   AF-A0A1A0NTP1-F1
#
_cell.length_a   1.000
_cell.length_b   1.000
_cell.length_c   1.000
_cell.angle_alpha   90.00
_cell.angle_beta   90.00
_cell.angle_gamma   90.00
#
_symmetry.space_group_name_H-M   'P 1'
#
loop_
_entity.id
_entity.type
_entity.pdbx_description
1 polymer ?
#
loop_
_entity_poly.entity_id
_entity_poly.type
_entity_poly.pdbx_seq_one_letter_code
_entity_poly.pdbx_strand_id
1 'polypeptide(L)'
;MKTIFAAAALTAAACVSGPVATAAPDCQSYKFTGMGNIIEDYGPDLFTGWNADGRSGRVNTRDGYYSMNTPDRVPEGYSMNGNIKGGIDGRHVHFFVTWDDAGVLTGTTDEFYGQVESETDIRGDLRRGVNGQGDLWHWQGAVKCVDTASAAPKEATVVAATDIYDKPDGKGQKIGTLNPGEVHPLMEPCRDDWCRVGQIELGGYDGLPNGTAWVYAKGYLTFS
;
A
#
# COMPACT_ATOMS: atom_id res chain seq x y z
N MET A 1 39.97 70.65 -2.17
CA MET A 1 39.61 69.34 -1.58
C MET A 1 38.53 68.73 -2.44
N LYS A 2 38.81 67.60 -3.11
CA LYS A 2 37.87 66.89 -4.00
C LYS A 2 37.34 65.68 -3.23
N THR A 3 36.04 65.67 -2.94
CA THR A 3 35.35 64.55 -2.30
C THR A 3 34.80 63.64 -3.40
N ILE A 4 35.21 62.37 -3.41
CA ILE A 4 34.73 61.34 -4.33
C ILE A 4 33.76 60.45 -3.52
N PHE A 5 32.49 60.41 -3.94
CA PHE A 5 31.51 59.45 -3.42
C PHE A 5 31.54 58.19 -4.29
N ALA A 6 31.81 57.04 -3.66
CA ALA A 6 31.70 55.73 -4.29
C ALA A 6 30.29 55.17 -4.03
N ALA A 7 29.53 54.91 -5.10
CA ALA A 7 28.23 54.26 -5.02
C ALA A 7 28.42 52.74 -5.02
N ALA A 8 27.98 52.07 -3.95
CA ALA A 8 27.93 50.61 -3.88
C ALA A 8 26.61 50.11 -4.50
N ALA A 9 26.70 49.34 -5.59
CA ALA A 9 25.55 48.67 -6.18
C ALA A 9 25.29 47.36 -5.43
N LEU A 10 24.12 47.24 -4.79
CA LEU A 10 23.61 45.96 -4.28
C LEU A 10 22.96 45.18 -5.44
N THR A 11 23.54 44.04 -5.79
CA THR A 11 22.91 43.06 -6.69
C THR A 11 22.00 42.15 -5.87
N ALA A 12 20.69 42.24 -6.09
CA ALA A 12 19.71 41.33 -5.52
C ALA A 12 19.76 39.98 -6.26
N ALA A 13 20.07 38.90 -5.54
CA ALA A 13 20.00 37.55 -6.07
C ALA A 13 18.53 37.09 -6.13
N ALA A 14 18.03 36.80 -7.33
CA ALA A 14 16.73 36.19 -7.53
C ALA A 14 16.83 34.69 -7.22
N CYS A 15 16.18 34.25 -6.15
CA CYS A 15 15.97 32.82 -5.89
C CYS A 15 15.00 32.27 -6.93
N VAL A 16 15.50 31.44 -7.84
CA VAL A 16 14.66 30.67 -8.76
C VAL A 16 14.08 29.51 -7.95
N SER A 17 12.78 29.56 -7.67
CA SER A 17 12.05 28.42 -7.12
C SER A 17 12.04 27.30 -8.15
N GLY A 18 12.76 26.22 -7.86
CA GLY A 18 12.72 25.01 -8.67
C GLY A 18 11.32 24.37 -8.67
N PRO A 19 11.03 23.50 -9.65
CA PRO A 19 9.77 22.76 -9.67
C PRO A 19 9.65 21.94 -8.39
N VAL A 20 8.59 22.21 -7.62
CA VAL A 20 8.19 21.38 -6.48
C VAL A 20 7.80 20.03 -7.08
N ALA A 21 8.55 18.97 -6.73
CA ALA A 21 8.16 17.62 -7.08
C ALA A 21 6.74 17.40 -6.54
N THR A 22 5.78 17.25 -7.45
CA THR A 22 4.42 16.86 -7.08
C THR A 22 4.53 15.52 -6.37
N ALA A 23 4.16 15.48 -5.09
CA ALA A 23 4.07 14.25 -4.32
C ALA A 23 3.32 13.22 -5.17
N ALA A 24 3.93 12.04 -5.35
CA ALA A 24 3.33 10.97 -6.11
C ALA A 24 1.90 10.70 -5.60
N PRO A 25 0.94 10.36 -6.48
CA PRO A 25 -0.42 10.02 -6.06
C PRO A 25 -0.36 9.00 -4.93
N ASP A 26 -1.21 9.24 -3.93
CA ASP A 26 -1.10 8.68 -2.59
C ASP A 26 -1.53 7.20 -2.58
N CYS A 27 -0.73 6.34 -3.18
CA CYS A 27 -1.05 4.93 -3.31
C CYS A 27 -1.04 4.28 -1.92
N GLN A 28 -2.13 3.61 -1.58
CA GLN A 28 -2.43 2.95 -0.32
C GLN A 28 -2.10 1.46 -0.36
N SER A 29 -2.01 0.85 -1.55
CA SER A 29 -1.67 -0.55 -1.73
C SER A 29 -0.63 -0.78 -2.81
N TYR A 30 0.44 -1.48 -2.46
CA TYR A 30 1.51 -1.84 -3.38
C TYR A 30 1.65 -3.37 -3.50
N LYS A 31 2.42 -3.80 -4.50
CA LYS A 31 2.97 -5.16 -4.55
C LYS A 31 4.38 -5.15 -5.10
N PHE A 32 5.17 -6.15 -4.71
CA PHE A 32 6.43 -6.44 -5.38
C PHE A 32 6.19 -6.89 -6.83
N THR A 33 7.07 -6.49 -7.74
CA THR A 33 7.00 -6.88 -9.14
C THR A 33 8.33 -7.29 -9.71
N GLY A 34 8.40 -8.50 -10.27
CA GLY A 34 9.55 -8.97 -11.01
C GLY A 34 10.80 -9.04 -10.13
N MET A 35 11.91 -8.52 -10.63
CA MET A 35 13.21 -8.59 -9.98
C MET A 35 13.48 -7.38 -9.08
N GLY A 36 14.13 -7.61 -7.95
CA GLY A 36 14.70 -6.56 -7.10
C GLY A 36 15.59 -7.14 -6.01
N ASN A 37 16.22 -6.29 -5.21
CA ASN A 37 17.19 -6.71 -4.21
C ASN A 37 16.73 -6.33 -2.81
N ILE A 38 16.93 -7.23 -1.86
CA ILE A 38 16.91 -6.90 -0.44
C ILE A 38 18.35 -6.59 -0.06
N ILE A 39 18.59 -5.39 0.44
CA ILE A 39 19.90 -4.95 0.92
C ILE A 39 19.82 -4.95 2.44
N GLU A 40 20.58 -5.83 3.08
CA GLU A 40 20.74 -5.85 4.53
C GLU A 40 21.92 -4.93 4.91
N ASP A 41 21.79 -4.15 5.98
CA ASP A 41 22.85 -3.23 6.42
C ASP A 41 24.17 -3.96 6.71
N TYR A 42 24.07 -5.17 7.28
CA TYR A 42 25.23 -6.00 7.53
C TYR A 42 25.28 -7.26 6.67
N GLY A 43 24.24 -7.67 5.94
CA GLY A 43 24.21 -8.94 5.18
C GLY A 43 24.64 -8.83 3.71
N PRO A 44 24.64 -9.95 2.96
CA PRO A 44 24.77 -9.90 1.51
C PRO A 44 23.50 -9.35 0.86
N ASP A 45 23.64 -8.70 -0.28
CA ASP A 45 22.50 -8.33 -1.12
C ASP A 45 21.79 -9.60 -1.62
N LEU A 46 20.48 -9.70 -1.35
CA LEU A 46 19.67 -10.82 -1.77
C LEU A 46 18.89 -10.46 -3.03
N PHE A 47 19.17 -11.13 -4.15
CA PHE A 47 18.43 -10.91 -5.39
C PHE A 47 17.14 -11.72 -5.32
N THR A 48 16.02 -11.06 -5.56
CA THR A 48 14.70 -11.65 -5.49
C THR A 48 14.02 -11.62 -6.85
N GLY A 49 13.28 -12.68 -7.14
CA GLY A 49 12.35 -12.75 -8.26
C GLY A 49 10.95 -13.05 -7.74
N TRP A 50 10.08 -12.04 -7.77
CA TRP A 50 8.69 -12.13 -7.35
C TRP A 50 7.79 -12.59 -8.50
N ASN A 51 6.87 -13.50 -8.17
CA ASN A 51 5.82 -13.94 -9.07
C ASN A 51 4.80 -12.81 -9.32
N ALA A 52 3.93 -12.98 -10.31
CA ALA A 52 2.94 -11.98 -10.70
C ALA A 52 1.94 -11.61 -9.58
N ASP A 53 1.76 -12.52 -8.61
CA ASP A 53 0.95 -12.31 -7.42
C ASP A 53 1.55 -11.26 -6.46
N GLY A 54 2.85 -10.99 -6.54
CA GLY A 54 3.59 -10.16 -5.58
C GLY A 54 3.58 -10.73 -4.16
N ARG A 55 3.29 -12.03 -4.03
CA ARG A 55 3.09 -12.76 -2.75
C ARG A 55 3.98 -13.98 -2.59
N SER A 56 4.60 -14.41 -3.68
CA SER A 56 5.52 -15.54 -3.70
C SER A 56 6.69 -15.26 -4.64
N GLY A 57 7.79 -15.96 -4.45
CA GLY A 57 8.98 -15.75 -5.27
C GLY A 57 10.14 -16.63 -4.89
N ARG A 58 11.30 -16.31 -5.45
CA ARG A 58 12.58 -16.94 -5.15
C ARG A 58 13.58 -15.87 -4.74
N VAL A 59 14.47 -16.24 -3.84
CA VAL A 59 15.68 -15.46 -3.55
C VAL A 59 16.90 -16.27 -3.95
N ASN A 60 17.92 -15.57 -4.45
CA ASN A 60 19.25 -16.09 -4.68
C ASN A 60 20.29 -14.98 -4.38
N THR A 61 21.42 -15.32 -3.79
CA THR A 61 22.59 -14.42 -3.79
C THR A 61 23.32 -14.55 -5.12
N ARG A 62 23.81 -13.43 -5.66
CA ARG A 62 24.72 -13.52 -6.80
C ARG A 62 26.00 -14.20 -6.32
N ASP A 63 26.38 -15.29 -6.98
CA ASP A 63 27.65 -16.00 -6.72
C ASP A 63 28.81 -15.00 -6.61
N GLY A 64 29.55 -15.06 -5.49
CA GLY A 64 30.81 -14.33 -5.31
C GLY A 64 30.78 -13.02 -4.51
N TYR A 65 29.82 -12.80 -3.60
CA TYR A 65 29.88 -11.64 -2.69
C TYR A 65 30.79 -11.90 -1.47
N TYR A 66 31.74 -10.99 -1.24
CA TYR A 66 32.57 -10.91 -0.04
C TYR A 66 31.78 -10.28 1.11
N SER A 67 31.11 -11.08 1.95
CA SER A 67 30.60 -10.60 3.25
C SER A 67 31.71 -10.73 4.30
N MET A 68 32.18 -9.61 4.86
CA MET A 68 33.14 -9.66 5.97
C MET A 68 32.46 -10.24 7.24
N ASN A 69 32.85 -11.47 7.57
CA ASN A 69 32.87 -12.12 8.89
C ASN A 69 31.92 -11.62 9.98
N THR A 70 30.79 -12.32 10.16
CA THR A 70 30.36 -12.75 11.51
C THR A 70 30.17 -14.28 11.52
N PRO A 71 30.44 -14.97 12.64
CA PRO A 71 30.42 -16.44 12.72
C PRO A 71 29.04 -17.09 12.53
N ASP A 72 27.97 -16.28 12.45
CA ASP A 72 26.58 -16.73 12.29
C ASP A 72 26.10 -16.67 10.82
N ARG A 73 27.04 -16.46 9.88
CA ARG A 73 26.75 -16.23 8.46
C ARG A 73 27.15 -17.40 7.58
N VAL A 74 26.43 -17.55 6.49
CA VAL A 74 26.75 -18.48 5.42
C VAL A 74 28.18 -18.18 4.94
N PRO A 75 29.09 -19.18 4.87
CA PRO A 75 30.46 -18.92 4.47
C PRO A 75 30.54 -18.34 3.06
N GLU A 76 31.62 -17.62 2.78
CA GLU A 76 31.87 -17.05 1.46
C GLU A 76 31.83 -18.14 0.37
N GLY A 77 31.25 -17.81 -0.79
CA GLY A 77 31.17 -18.71 -1.93
C GLY A 77 30.06 -19.76 -1.87
N TYR A 78 29.25 -19.76 -0.82
CA TYR A 78 28.02 -20.56 -0.77
C TYR A 78 26.88 -19.79 -1.41
N SER A 79 26.13 -20.49 -2.26
CA SER A 79 24.86 -19.98 -2.78
C SER A 79 23.86 -19.88 -1.63
N MET A 80 23.03 -18.82 -1.63
CA MET A 80 21.91 -18.67 -0.70
C MET A 80 20.61 -18.63 -1.48
N ASN A 81 20.02 -19.80 -1.68
CA ASN A 81 18.74 -19.95 -2.33
C ASN A 81 17.63 -20.09 -1.29
N GLY A 82 16.47 -19.53 -1.61
CA GLY A 82 15.29 -19.65 -0.76
C GLY A 82 13.98 -19.38 -1.49
N ASN A 83 12.90 -19.68 -0.79
CA ASN A 83 11.53 -19.42 -1.21
C ASN A 83 10.96 -18.22 -0.46
N ILE A 84 10.32 -17.32 -1.19
CA ILE A 84 9.66 -16.15 -0.63
C ILE A 84 8.16 -16.42 -0.49
N LYS A 85 7.59 -16.04 0.66
CA LYS A 85 6.14 -16.00 0.90
C LYS A 85 5.74 -14.76 1.68
N GLY A 86 4.58 -14.19 1.38
CA GLY A 86 4.16 -12.89 1.94
C GLY A 86 4.43 -11.78 0.94
N GLY A 87 4.30 -10.52 1.31
CA GLY A 87 4.48 -9.43 0.36
C GLY A 87 4.13 -8.09 0.98
N ILE A 88 3.31 -7.32 0.27
CA ILE A 88 2.86 -6.01 0.73
C ILE A 88 1.34 -6.03 0.94
N ASP A 89 0.92 -5.61 2.13
CA ASP A 89 -0.46 -5.40 2.56
C ASP A 89 -0.69 -3.91 2.79
N GLY A 90 -1.28 -3.25 1.79
CA GLY A 90 -1.37 -1.80 1.80
C GLY A 90 0.02 -1.17 1.61
N ARG A 91 0.51 -0.50 2.66
CA ARG A 91 1.89 -0.01 2.76
C ARG A 91 2.77 -0.86 3.68
N HIS A 92 2.19 -1.81 4.40
CA HIS A 92 2.94 -2.66 5.31
C HIS A 92 3.58 -3.81 4.56
N VAL A 93 4.86 -4.04 4.79
CA VAL A 93 5.62 -5.13 4.20
C VAL A 93 5.77 -6.21 5.25
N HIS A 94 5.39 -7.43 4.89
CA HIS A 94 5.66 -8.61 5.71
C HIS A 94 5.83 -9.84 4.82
N PHE A 95 7.04 -10.39 4.82
CA PHE A 95 7.33 -11.61 4.09
C PHE A 95 8.39 -12.46 4.78
N PHE A 96 8.45 -13.71 4.35
CA PHE A 96 9.33 -14.74 4.87
C PHE A 96 10.21 -15.26 3.76
N VAL A 97 11.46 -15.56 4.12
CA VAL A 97 12.40 -16.28 3.27
C VAL A 97 12.73 -17.60 3.96
N THR A 98 12.29 -18.71 3.37
CA THR A 98 12.70 -20.05 3.82
C THR A 98 13.87 -20.53 2.96
N TRP A 99 15.03 -20.71 3.59
CA TRP A 99 16.26 -21.08 2.91
C TRP A 99 16.27 -22.58 2.55
N ASP A 100 16.44 -22.90 1.27
CA ASP A 100 16.55 -24.29 0.80
C ASP A 100 18.00 -24.74 0.55
N ASP A 101 18.90 -23.79 0.26
CA ASP A 101 20.33 -24.02 0.14
C ASP A 101 21.10 -22.77 0.57
N ALA A 102 21.50 -22.70 1.84
CA ALA A 102 22.18 -21.55 2.44
C ALA A 102 23.12 -21.96 3.60
N GLY A 103 23.85 -23.08 3.44
CA GLY A 103 24.78 -23.57 4.46
C GLY A 103 24.12 -23.82 5.83
N VAL A 104 24.57 -23.10 6.87
CA VAL A 104 24.03 -23.23 8.24
C VAL A 104 22.60 -22.71 8.38
N LEU A 105 22.12 -21.91 7.43
CA LEU A 105 20.75 -21.39 7.41
C LEU A 105 19.77 -22.30 6.68
N THR A 106 20.23 -23.37 6.02
CA THR A 106 19.35 -24.29 5.30
C THR A 106 18.26 -24.86 6.21
N GLY A 107 17.00 -24.75 5.78
CA GLY A 107 15.81 -25.17 6.53
C GLY A 107 15.31 -24.14 7.55
N THR A 108 16.00 -23.02 7.73
CA THR A 108 15.54 -21.92 8.60
C THR A 108 14.66 -20.93 7.82
N THR A 109 13.97 -20.05 8.55
CA THR A 109 13.15 -19.00 7.95
C THR A 109 13.51 -17.66 8.56
N ASP A 110 13.84 -16.70 7.71
CA ASP A 110 14.00 -15.31 8.06
C ASP A 110 12.71 -14.54 7.79
N GLU A 111 12.44 -13.53 8.61
CA GLU A 111 11.22 -12.77 8.57
C GLU A 111 11.53 -11.28 8.39
N PHE A 112 10.94 -10.68 7.37
CA PHE A 112 11.17 -9.30 6.95
C PHE A 112 9.90 -8.49 7.19
N TYR A 113 10.04 -7.38 7.92
CA TYR A 113 8.99 -6.39 8.15
C TYR A 113 9.43 -5.03 7.64
N GLY A 114 8.49 -4.21 7.17
CA GLY A 114 8.81 -2.85 6.76
C GLY A 114 7.61 -2.03 6.31
N GLN A 115 7.91 -0.91 5.68
CA GLN A 115 6.92 0.05 5.19
C GLN A 115 7.33 0.56 3.81
N VAL A 116 6.34 0.76 2.93
CA VAL A 116 6.51 1.49 1.66
C VAL A 116 6.39 2.99 1.92
N GLU A 117 7.52 3.68 1.85
CA GLU A 117 7.59 5.14 1.94
C GLU A 117 7.30 5.79 0.58
N SER A 118 7.80 5.16 -0.50
CA SER A 118 7.52 5.54 -1.89
C SER A 118 7.68 4.35 -2.84
N GLU A 119 7.31 4.51 -4.12
CA GLU A 119 7.48 3.46 -5.15
C GLU A 119 8.93 2.96 -5.34
N THR A 120 9.90 3.72 -4.83
CA THR A 120 11.33 3.42 -4.93
C THR A 120 12.03 3.30 -3.58
N ASP A 121 11.31 3.47 -2.46
CA ASP A 121 11.90 3.44 -1.12
C ASP A 121 11.03 2.61 -0.18
N ILE A 122 11.55 1.46 0.21
CA ILE A 122 10.94 0.54 1.17
C ILE A 122 12.04 0.14 2.14
N ARG A 123 11.77 0.28 3.43
CA ARG A 123 12.74 -0.01 4.49
C ARG A 123 12.05 -0.69 5.66
N GLY A 124 12.83 -1.39 6.48
CA GLY A 124 12.34 -1.90 7.73
C GLY A 124 13.34 -2.76 8.48
N ASP A 125 12.81 -3.64 9.31
CA ASP A 125 13.53 -4.52 10.20
C ASP A 125 13.44 -5.98 9.71
N LEU A 126 14.51 -6.73 9.89
CA LEU A 126 14.64 -8.15 9.61
C LEU A 126 14.80 -8.89 10.95
N ARG A 127 14.14 -10.04 11.13
CA ARG A 127 14.42 -11.00 12.20
C ARG A 127 14.97 -12.30 11.61
N ARG A 128 16.21 -12.65 11.95
CA ARG A 128 16.83 -13.91 11.50
C ARG A 128 16.38 -15.12 12.32
N GLY A 129 16.14 -16.25 11.65
CA GLY A 129 15.58 -17.47 12.26
C GLY A 129 16.47 -18.15 13.30
N VAL A 130 17.80 -18.05 13.19
CA VAL A 130 18.73 -18.80 14.07
C VAL A 130 18.90 -18.20 15.46
N ASN A 131 18.81 -16.87 15.61
CA ASN A 131 19.07 -16.17 16.88
C ASN A 131 18.10 -15.03 17.18
N GLY A 132 17.13 -14.74 16.31
CA GLY A 132 16.20 -13.62 16.46
C GLY A 132 16.87 -12.24 16.43
N GLN A 133 18.16 -12.16 16.05
CA GLN A 133 18.86 -10.88 15.92
C GLN A 133 18.19 -10.04 14.83
N GLY A 134 17.88 -8.80 15.21
CA GLY A 134 17.33 -7.78 14.34
C GLY A 134 18.40 -7.17 13.44
N ASP A 135 18.09 -6.91 12.18
CA ASP A 135 18.91 -6.10 11.28
C ASP A 135 18.03 -5.10 10.51
N LEU A 136 18.60 -4.04 9.97
CA LEU A 136 17.90 -3.14 9.06
C LEU A 136 18.04 -3.66 7.63
N TRP A 137 17.00 -3.43 6.82
CA TRP A 137 17.03 -3.73 5.41
C TRP A 137 16.29 -2.68 4.59
N HIS A 138 16.65 -2.58 3.31
CA HIS A 138 15.88 -1.82 2.32
C HIS A 138 15.72 -2.58 1.01
N TRP A 139 14.65 -2.26 0.30
CA TRP A 139 14.37 -2.80 -1.03
C TRP A 139 15.01 -1.92 -2.10
N GLN A 140 15.64 -2.55 -3.09
CA GLN A 140 16.05 -1.92 -4.34
C GLN A 140 15.37 -2.62 -5.51
N GLY A 141 14.25 -2.08 -5.94
CA GLY A 141 13.49 -2.57 -7.09
C GLY A 141 12.22 -1.77 -7.29
N ALA A 142 11.53 -2.01 -8.41
CA ALA A 142 10.23 -1.41 -8.62
C ALA A 142 9.18 -2.14 -7.78
N VAL A 143 8.36 -1.38 -7.06
CA VAL A 143 7.03 -1.85 -6.64
C VAL A 143 5.96 -1.23 -7.51
N LYS A 144 4.86 -1.95 -7.65
CA LYS A 144 3.72 -1.48 -8.41
C LYS A 144 2.60 -1.08 -7.45
N CYS A 145 2.12 0.14 -7.61
CA CYS A 145 0.84 0.53 -7.04
C CYS A 145 -0.26 -0.39 -7.59
N VAL A 146 -0.97 -1.07 -6.69
CA VAL A 146 -2.10 -1.96 -7.00
C VAL A 146 -3.41 -1.43 -6.48
N ASP A 147 -3.44 -0.17 -6.05
CA ASP A 147 -4.65 0.60 -6.10
C ASP A 147 -5.08 0.68 -7.56
N THR A 148 -5.84 -0.30 -8.02
CA THR A 148 -6.86 -0.02 -9.01
C THR A 148 -7.66 1.12 -8.42
N ALA A 149 -7.53 2.30 -9.01
CA ALA A 149 -8.25 3.50 -8.65
C ALA A 149 -9.72 3.18 -8.40
N SER A 150 -10.06 2.98 -7.14
CA SER A 150 -11.33 3.31 -6.52
C SER A 150 -11.03 3.18 -5.04
N ALA A 151 -10.78 4.30 -4.37
CA ALA A 151 -11.28 4.39 -3.01
C ALA A 151 -12.71 3.84 -3.06
N ALA A 152 -13.09 2.96 -2.12
CA ALA A 152 -14.47 2.51 -2.06
C ALA A 152 -15.34 3.78 -2.16
N PRO A 153 -16.29 3.83 -3.09
CA PRO A 153 -17.02 5.05 -3.37
C PRO A 153 -17.59 5.57 -2.06
N LYS A 154 -17.40 6.87 -1.84
CA LYS A 154 -17.86 7.49 -0.60
C LYS A 154 -19.33 7.86 -0.71
N GLU A 155 -19.79 8.04 -1.95
CA GLU A 155 -21.14 8.49 -2.26
C GLU A 155 -21.76 7.64 -3.36
N ALA A 156 -23.08 7.54 -3.30
CA ALA A 156 -23.92 6.96 -4.33
C ALA A 156 -24.87 8.03 -4.87
N THR A 157 -24.91 8.19 -6.19
CA THR A 157 -25.87 9.03 -6.90
C THR A 157 -26.98 8.15 -7.48
N VAL A 158 -28.22 8.50 -7.19
CA VAL A 158 -29.41 7.81 -7.69
C VAL A 158 -29.65 8.20 -9.15
N VAL A 159 -29.63 7.23 -10.07
CA VAL A 159 -29.83 7.45 -11.51
C VAL A 159 -31.23 7.08 -11.99
N ALA A 160 -31.96 6.29 -11.20
CA ALA A 160 -33.35 5.92 -11.43
C ALA A 160 -34.07 5.81 -10.08
N ALA A 161 -35.37 6.16 -10.05
CA ALA A 161 -36.16 6.09 -8.83
C ALA A 161 -36.11 4.66 -8.26
N THR A 162 -35.85 4.54 -6.96
CA THR A 162 -35.62 3.23 -6.33
C THR A 162 -36.17 3.18 -4.91
N ASP A 163 -36.66 2.02 -4.53
CA ASP A 163 -37.20 1.79 -3.20
C ASP A 163 -36.08 1.60 -2.18
N ILE A 164 -36.32 2.08 -0.96
CA ILE A 164 -35.41 1.87 0.17
C ILE A 164 -36.09 1.04 1.26
N TYR A 165 -35.26 0.29 1.97
CA TYR A 165 -35.66 -0.78 2.88
C TYR A 165 -34.96 -0.68 4.23
N ASP A 166 -35.60 -1.19 5.27
CA ASP A 166 -35.03 -1.29 6.62
C ASP A 166 -33.92 -2.37 6.73
N LYS A 167 -33.93 -3.35 5.82
CA LYS A 167 -33.00 -4.48 5.74
C LYS A 167 -32.59 -4.77 4.29
N PRO A 168 -31.40 -5.35 4.06
CA PRO A 168 -30.96 -5.73 2.72
C PRO A 168 -31.65 -7.03 2.22
N ASP A 169 -31.19 -7.50 1.07
CA ASP A 169 -31.45 -8.84 0.52
C ASP A 169 -32.92 -9.14 0.16
N GLY A 170 -33.72 -8.09 -0.06
CA GLY A 170 -35.15 -8.23 -0.37
C GLY A 170 -35.98 -8.77 0.80
N LYS A 171 -35.40 -8.83 2.00
CA LYS A 171 -36.08 -9.27 3.24
C LYS A 171 -36.61 -8.10 4.07
N GLY A 172 -36.35 -6.86 3.64
CA GLY A 172 -36.80 -5.65 4.30
C GLY A 172 -38.19 -5.19 3.87
N GLN A 173 -38.81 -4.38 4.71
CA GLN A 173 -40.00 -3.62 4.37
C GLN A 173 -39.60 -2.34 3.65
N LYS A 174 -40.35 -1.97 2.60
CA LYS A 174 -40.22 -0.67 1.96
C LYS A 174 -40.55 0.45 2.95
N ILE A 175 -39.62 1.37 3.14
CA ILE A 175 -39.71 2.51 4.07
C ILE A 175 -39.68 3.87 3.34
N GLY A 176 -39.44 3.88 2.03
CA GLY A 176 -39.40 5.10 1.24
C GLY A 176 -38.99 4.86 -0.20
N THR A 177 -38.75 5.94 -0.93
CA THR A 177 -38.25 5.94 -2.32
C THR A 177 -37.22 7.06 -2.45
N LEU A 178 -36.10 6.78 -3.10
CA LEU A 178 -35.12 7.78 -3.52
C LEU A 178 -35.40 8.22 -4.96
N ASN A 179 -35.21 9.50 -5.25
CA ASN A 179 -35.45 10.05 -6.57
C ASN A 179 -34.14 10.24 -7.37
N PRO A 180 -34.19 10.18 -8.71
CA PRO A 180 -33.02 10.45 -9.54
C PRO A 180 -32.39 11.81 -9.24
N GLY A 181 -31.06 11.84 -9.14
CA GLY A 181 -30.26 13.02 -8.81
C GLY A 181 -29.93 13.18 -7.33
N GLU A 182 -30.55 12.41 -6.44
CA GLU A 182 -30.19 12.38 -5.03
C GLU A 182 -28.80 11.76 -4.83
N VAL A 183 -28.01 12.34 -3.92
CA VAL A 183 -26.66 11.89 -3.58
C VAL A 183 -26.61 11.57 -2.10
N HIS A 184 -26.15 10.38 -1.77
CA HIS A 184 -26.08 9.90 -0.40
C HIS A 184 -24.74 9.28 -0.06
N PRO A 185 -24.21 9.50 1.16
CA PRO A 185 -23.00 8.82 1.60
C PRO A 185 -23.24 7.32 1.74
N LEU A 186 -22.24 6.53 1.37
CA LEU A 186 -22.21 5.09 1.65
C LEU A 186 -21.74 4.87 3.09
N MET A 187 -22.55 4.17 3.87
CA MET A 187 -22.29 3.89 5.29
C MET A 187 -21.39 2.66 5.48
N GLU A 188 -21.43 1.73 4.52
CA GLU A 188 -20.56 0.56 4.44
C GLU A 188 -20.41 0.15 2.96
N PRO A 189 -19.35 -0.59 2.59
CA PRO A 189 -19.22 -1.15 1.25
C PRO A 189 -20.46 -1.98 0.87
N CYS A 190 -20.93 -1.85 -0.36
CA CYS A 190 -22.10 -2.60 -0.82
C CYS A 190 -21.82 -4.11 -0.82
N ARG A 191 -22.83 -4.91 -0.50
CA ARG A 191 -22.77 -6.38 -0.51
C ARG A 191 -23.96 -6.94 -1.26
N ASP A 192 -23.73 -7.93 -2.12
CA ASP A 192 -24.78 -8.62 -2.88
C ASP A 192 -25.72 -7.67 -3.65
N ASP A 193 -25.15 -6.64 -4.29
CA ASP A 193 -25.86 -5.53 -4.97
C ASP A 193 -26.70 -4.64 -4.04
N TRP A 194 -26.58 -4.76 -2.72
CA TRP A 194 -27.24 -3.89 -1.73
C TRP A 194 -26.25 -2.89 -1.13
N CYS A 195 -26.63 -1.63 -1.12
CA CYS A 195 -25.85 -0.56 -0.50
C CYS A 195 -26.61 0.01 0.70
N ARG A 196 -25.87 0.34 1.77
CA ARG A 196 -26.42 1.09 2.90
C ARG A 196 -26.07 2.56 2.73
N VAL A 197 -27.08 3.38 2.51
CA VAL A 197 -26.94 4.82 2.28
C VAL A 197 -27.37 5.60 3.52
N GLY A 198 -26.74 6.74 3.76
CA GLY A 198 -27.01 7.62 4.89
C GLY A 198 -27.68 8.94 4.52
N GLN A 199 -27.97 9.76 5.54
CA GLN A 199 -28.60 11.07 5.40
C GLN A 199 -29.96 11.04 4.68
N ILE A 200 -30.75 10.00 4.93
CA ILE A 200 -32.11 9.93 4.41
C ILE A 200 -33.05 10.66 5.38
N GLU A 201 -33.64 11.74 4.91
CA GLU A 201 -34.67 12.49 5.66
C GLU A 201 -36.03 11.76 5.55
N LEU A 202 -36.17 10.63 6.24
CA LEU A 202 -37.45 9.95 6.38
C LEU A 202 -38.24 10.59 7.50
N GLY A 203 -39.07 11.58 7.16
CA GLY A 203 -39.91 12.32 8.09
C GLY A 203 -40.91 11.45 8.87
N GLY A 204 -40.44 10.76 9.91
CA GLY A 204 -41.28 10.13 10.94
C GLY A 204 -41.48 8.61 10.88
N TYR A 205 -40.56 7.83 10.29
CA TYR A 205 -40.61 6.37 10.45
C TYR A 205 -40.03 5.94 11.82
N ASP A 206 -40.92 5.54 12.73
CA ASP A 206 -40.55 4.92 14.00
C ASP A 206 -39.75 3.62 13.73
N GLY A 207 -38.48 3.59 14.17
CA GLY A 207 -37.62 2.41 14.10
C GLY A 207 -36.37 2.50 13.23
N LEU A 208 -36.08 3.63 12.59
CA LEU A 208 -34.82 3.86 11.88
C LEU A 208 -33.94 4.88 12.63
N PRO A 209 -33.26 4.46 13.71
CA PRO A 209 -32.24 5.29 14.32
C PRO A 209 -31.14 5.54 13.26
N ASN A 210 -30.81 6.82 13.04
CA ASN A 210 -29.66 7.32 12.29
C ASN A 210 -29.86 7.64 10.80
N GLY A 211 -31.09 7.69 10.27
CA GLY A 211 -31.32 8.20 8.90
C GLY A 211 -30.57 7.42 7.82
N THR A 212 -30.43 6.10 7.99
CA THR A 212 -29.81 5.21 7.01
C THR A 212 -30.83 4.21 6.47
N ALA A 213 -30.68 3.80 5.20
CA ALA A 213 -31.53 2.80 4.59
C ALA A 213 -30.75 1.89 3.62
N TRP A 214 -31.34 0.75 3.28
CA TRP A 214 -30.81 -0.20 2.31
C TRP A 214 -31.46 0.02 0.94
N VAL A 215 -30.65 0.00 -0.11
CA VAL A 215 -31.08 0.21 -1.49
C VAL A 215 -30.40 -0.79 -2.42
N TYR A 216 -31.12 -1.25 -3.44
CA TYR A 216 -30.56 -2.10 -4.48
C TYR A 216 -29.79 -1.25 -5.51
N ALA A 217 -28.52 -1.56 -5.74
CA ALA A 217 -27.60 -0.73 -6.50
C ALA A 217 -27.76 -0.85 -8.01
N LYS A 218 -27.92 -2.08 -8.50
CA LYS A 218 -27.77 -2.39 -9.92
C LYS A 218 -28.86 -1.73 -10.75
N GLY A 219 -28.47 -0.78 -11.60
CA GLY A 219 -29.36 -0.03 -12.47
C GLY A 219 -30.01 1.20 -11.81
N TYR A 220 -29.78 1.43 -10.52
CA TYR A 220 -30.38 2.53 -9.76
C TYR A 220 -29.35 3.48 -9.17
N LEU A 221 -28.13 3.01 -8.91
CA LEU A 221 -27.05 3.81 -8.33
C LEU A 221 -25.83 3.89 -9.27
N THR A 222 -25.15 5.02 -9.19
CA THR A 222 -23.77 5.23 -9.67
C THR A 222 -22.92 5.72 -8.51
N PHE A 223 -21.61 5.56 -8.61
CA PHE A 223 -20.70 5.65 -7.47
C PHE A 223 -19.54 6.62 -7.76
N SER A 224 -19.13 7.39 -6.74
CA SER A 224 -18.03 8.36 -6.81
C SER A 224 -17.18 8.43 -5.55
#